data_AF-A0A0K0DMK4-F1
#
_entry.id   AF-A0A0K0DMK4-F1
#
_cell.length_a   1.000
_cell.length_b   1.000
_cell.length_c   1.000
_cell.angle_alpha   90.00
_cell.angle_beta   90.00
_cell.angle_gamma   90.00
#
_symmetry.space_group_name_H-M   'P 1'
#
loop_
_entity.id
_entity.type
_entity.pdbx_description
1 polymer ?
#
loop_
_entity_poly.entity_id
_entity_poly.type
_entity_poly.pdbx_seq_one_letter_code
_entity_poly.pdbx_strand_id
1 'polypeptide(L)'
;MKPLLDRQLAYLHGRDLSDCSILWINLAQYRPNDTGFENVFVFWLEHHTMETKGDPLTIVLNMTGTSLKNMDFKIFKFIFHALKYYYPSIVHDIIIFESPSMLSASWKKSSSENAPKDSVKVVKSWLDPSHPQLHHVTKETMSQFVDSRNVPLHMGGEDHFKFTMDDLAKCLPASREDNGQMTTSATEYSFDRNGLDSMIKRAVTFDDDDEEANRKVPLTISRKSSNGSVKRNIPQCLKPVIDARLHSPDTNWVKNAFLKISPRDVLDLSRIDNITDYVDIVVVRNISDVSVMFKIKTTSPEKFRVRPTMGVIPPESTEIIRVYLQSEYKDSCAREKFLLLALESENNNLETFGELWKNASSDKKVEQKLRCRVNDACSGEGHKSDQADKKTDPSSQRAQFILVVAMFVLFLTLMVIVVNERSRYSALEEAVSMFSKKLNTTECEKAPTTQQQRSPPVTYEEDL
;
A
#
# COMPACT_ATOMS: atom_id res chain seq x y z
N MET A 1 -14.80 -3.99 11.28
CA MET A 1 -15.40 -2.66 11.49
C MET A 1 -15.79 -2.39 12.95
N LYS A 2 -16.77 -3.09 13.54
CA LYS A 2 -17.26 -2.80 14.90
C LYS A 2 -16.17 -2.64 15.98
N PRO A 3 -15.15 -3.53 16.10
CA PRO A 3 -14.12 -3.40 17.12
C PRO A 3 -13.27 -2.13 17.00
N LEU A 4 -13.11 -1.62 15.77
CA LEU A 4 -12.34 -0.40 15.50
C LEU A 4 -13.16 0.85 15.88
N LEU A 5 -14.46 0.82 15.59
CA LEU A 5 -15.39 1.88 15.97
C LEU A 5 -15.63 1.93 17.48
N ASP A 6 -15.73 0.77 18.15
CA ASP A 6 -15.84 0.65 19.62
C ASP A 6 -14.64 1.32 20.32
N ARG A 7 -13.47 1.28 19.69
CA ARG A 7 -12.23 1.92 20.17
C ARG A 7 -12.08 3.38 19.72
N GLN A 8 -13.07 3.94 19.05
CA GLN A 8 -13.05 5.32 18.54
C GLN A 8 -11.87 5.56 17.59
N LEU A 9 -11.51 4.54 16.78
CA LEU A 9 -10.40 4.63 15.84
C LEU A 9 -10.62 5.75 14.82
N ALA A 10 -11.84 5.89 14.30
CA ALA A 10 -12.20 6.98 13.40
C ALA A 10 -13.65 7.40 13.59
N TYR A 11 -13.92 8.70 13.50
CA TYR A 11 -15.26 9.29 13.57
C TYR A 11 -15.31 10.70 12.95
N LEU A 12 -16.49 11.10 12.47
CA LEU A 12 -16.76 12.48 12.05
C LEU A 12 -17.26 13.30 13.24
N HIS A 13 -16.65 14.46 13.48
CA HIS A 13 -17.15 15.41 14.48
C HIS A 13 -16.48 16.78 14.34
N GLY A 14 -17.24 17.86 14.54
CA GLY A 14 -16.73 19.23 14.50
C GLY A 14 -16.37 19.71 13.08
N ARG A 15 -15.93 20.97 13.02
CA ARG A 15 -15.53 21.66 11.78
C ARG A 15 -14.22 22.42 11.96
N ASP A 16 -13.46 22.53 10.89
CA ASP A 16 -12.24 23.33 10.87
C ASP A 16 -12.54 24.84 10.65
N LEU A 17 -11.50 25.66 10.57
CA LEU A 17 -11.65 27.11 10.31
C LEU A 17 -12.17 27.43 8.90
N SER A 18 -12.10 26.47 7.98
CA SER A 18 -12.63 26.57 6.62
C SER A 18 -14.07 26.04 6.50
N ASP A 19 -14.73 25.75 7.64
CA ASP A 19 -16.07 25.17 7.74
C ASP A 19 -16.20 23.76 7.14
N CYS A 20 -15.07 23.07 6.92
CA CYS A 20 -15.05 21.68 6.46
C CYS A 20 -15.27 20.72 7.64
N SER A 21 -16.08 19.67 7.43
CA SER A 21 -16.26 18.63 8.45
C SER A 21 -14.93 17.93 8.76
N ILE A 22 -14.72 17.54 10.01
CA ILE A 22 -13.48 16.87 10.43
C ILE A 22 -13.70 15.36 10.59
N LEU A 23 -12.89 14.57 9.89
CA LEU A 23 -12.70 13.14 10.13
C LEU A 23 -11.49 12.93 11.04
N TRP A 24 -11.75 12.53 12.28
CA TRP A 24 -10.73 12.19 13.25
C TRP A 24 -10.27 10.75 13.05
N ILE A 25 -8.96 10.50 13.03
CA ILE A 25 -8.36 9.17 13.00
C ILE A 25 -7.33 9.06 14.12
N ASN A 26 -7.65 8.27 15.15
CA ASN A 26 -6.85 8.11 16.36
C ASN A 26 -5.89 6.92 16.25
N LEU A 27 -4.68 7.14 15.75
CA LEU A 27 -3.75 6.07 15.40
C LEU A 27 -3.23 5.29 16.63
N ALA A 28 -3.26 5.85 17.84
CA ALA A 28 -2.98 5.10 19.06
C ALA A 28 -3.97 3.96 19.31
N GLN A 29 -5.17 4.04 18.71
CA GLN A 29 -6.19 3.01 18.75
C GLN A 29 -6.02 1.95 17.67
N TYR A 30 -5.02 2.06 16.78
CA TYR A 30 -4.73 1.01 15.83
C TYR A 30 -3.76 -0.02 16.42
N ARG A 31 -4.01 -1.30 16.18
CA ARG A 31 -3.10 -2.42 16.54
C ARG A 31 -2.65 -3.14 15.27
N PRO A 32 -1.42 -3.68 15.22
CA PRO A 32 -0.88 -4.34 14.01
C PRO A 32 -1.68 -5.51 13.42
N ASN A 33 -2.58 -6.12 14.19
CA ASN A 33 -3.44 -7.23 13.73
C ASN A 33 -4.90 -6.80 13.49
N ASP A 34 -5.19 -5.51 13.57
CA ASP A 34 -6.53 -4.98 13.34
C ASP A 34 -6.85 -5.08 11.84
N THR A 35 -7.96 -5.74 11.50
CA THR A 35 -8.47 -5.86 10.12
C THR A 35 -9.70 -4.98 9.88
N GLY A 36 -9.87 -4.54 8.63
CA GLY A 36 -11.04 -3.77 8.20
C GLY A 36 -10.98 -2.29 8.56
N PHE A 37 -9.77 -1.73 8.70
CA PHE A 37 -9.57 -0.27 8.74
C PHE A 37 -10.06 0.37 7.44
N GLU A 38 -9.78 -0.29 6.31
CA GLU A 38 -10.16 0.08 4.95
C GLU A 38 -11.66 0.35 4.87
N ASN A 39 -12.44 -0.59 5.42
CA ASN A 39 -13.90 -0.52 5.43
C ASN A 39 -14.38 0.63 6.32
N VAL A 40 -13.74 0.87 7.47
CA VAL A 40 -14.10 1.98 8.37
C VAL A 40 -13.79 3.33 7.72
N PHE A 41 -12.62 3.45 7.09
CA PHE A 41 -12.22 4.67 6.41
C PHE A 41 -13.16 4.99 5.24
N VAL A 42 -13.42 4.01 4.38
CA VAL A 42 -14.35 4.15 3.25
C VAL A 42 -15.77 4.44 3.72
N PHE A 43 -16.24 3.78 4.78
CA PHE A 43 -17.55 4.05 5.38
C PHE A 43 -17.72 5.52 5.74
N TRP A 44 -16.73 6.11 6.43
CA TRP A 44 -16.80 7.52 6.82
C TRP A 44 -16.72 8.48 5.64
N LEU A 45 -15.90 8.20 4.62
CA LEU A 45 -15.84 9.01 3.40
C LEU A 45 -17.18 8.99 2.63
N GLU A 46 -17.75 7.81 2.42
CA GLU A 46 -19.03 7.65 1.72
C GLU A 46 -20.18 8.28 2.51
N HIS A 47 -20.23 8.05 3.83
CA HIS A 47 -21.24 8.64 4.70
C HIS A 47 -21.22 10.17 4.62
N HIS A 48 -20.04 10.78 4.76
CA HIS A 48 -19.87 12.23 4.63
C HIS A 48 -20.26 12.75 3.25
N THR A 49 -19.82 12.07 2.18
CA THR A 49 -20.14 12.45 0.80
C THR A 49 -21.66 12.43 0.55
N MET A 50 -22.36 11.42 1.08
CA MET A 50 -23.80 11.29 0.94
C MET A 50 -24.57 12.35 1.73
N GLU A 51 -24.16 12.62 2.96
CA GLU A 51 -24.82 13.57 3.86
C GLU A 51 -24.65 15.02 3.38
N THR A 52 -23.43 15.39 3.00
CA THR A 52 -23.07 16.76 2.62
C THR A 52 -23.20 17.03 1.12
N LYS A 53 -23.50 16.00 0.31
CA LYS A 53 -23.57 16.06 -1.16
C LYS A 53 -22.22 16.41 -1.81
N GLY A 54 -21.12 15.96 -1.20
CA GLY A 54 -19.77 16.10 -1.72
C GLY A 54 -19.05 17.39 -1.32
N ASP A 55 -19.41 17.98 -0.17
CA ASP A 55 -18.61 19.05 0.42
C ASP A 55 -17.21 18.52 0.79
N PRO A 56 -16.19 19.38 0.83
CA PRO A 56 -14.85 18.96 1.16
C PRO A 56 -14.68 18.63 2.65
N LEU A 57 -13.74 17.74 2.95
CA LEU A 57 -13.49 17.15 4.27
C LEU A 57 -12.07 17.46 4.75
N THR A 58 -11.88 17.69 6.04
CA THR A 58 -10.55 17.77 6.65
C THR A 58 -10.26 16.50 7.45
N ILE A 59 -9.09 15.88 7.23
CA ILE A 59 -8.69 14.65 7.95
C ILE A 59 -7.66 15.00 9.01
N VAL A 60 -7.95 14.66 10.27
CA VAL A 60 -7.00 14.80 11.39
C VAL A 60 -6.46 13.44 11.79
N LEU A 61 -5.18 13.21 11.49
CA LEU A 61 -4.42 12.03 11.89
C LEU A 61 -3.80 12.29 13.27
N ASN A 62 -4.48 11.85 14.33
CA ASN A 62 -3.98 11.97 15.69
C ASN A 62 -2.93 10.88 15.98
N MET A 63 -1.68 11.31 16.14
CA MET A 63 -0.53 10.47 16.46
C MET A 63 -0.13 10.51 17.95
N THR A 64 -0.89 11.17 18.81
CA THR A 64 -0.62 11.22 20.26
C THR A 64 -0.54 9.82 20.84
N GLY A 65 0.58 9.47 21.48
CA GLY A 65 0.76 8.14 22.08
C GLY A 65 1.06 7.01 21.08
N THR A 66 1.25 7.34 19.80
CA THR A 66 1.75 6.35 18.83
C THR A 66 3.23 6.04 19.08
N SER A 67 3.59 4.77 18.89
CA SER A 67 4.97 4.28 18.98
C SER A 67 5.31 3.47 17.75
N LEU A 68 6.61 3.19 17.52
CA LEU A 68 7.06 2.32 16.42
C LEU A 68 6.38 0.95 16.40
N LYS A 69 5.92 0.44 17.56
CA LYS A 69 5.28 -0.89 17.68
C LYS A 69 3.85 -0.91 17.15
N ASN A 70 3.14 0.22 17.19
CA ASN A 70 1.74 0.31 16.79
C ASN A 70 1.57 1.01 15.43
N MET A 71 2.67 1.42 14.80
CA MET A 71 2.65 2.13 13.54
C MET A 71 2.70 1.15 12.38
N ASP A 72 1.58 1.01 11.67
CA ASP A 72 1.53 0.30 10.39
C ASP A 72 1.49 1.30 9.23
N PHE A 73 2.54 1.29 8.41
CA PHE A 73 2.62 2.11 7.20
C PHE A 73 1.59 1.71 6.14
N LYS A 74 1.00 0.51 6.22
CA LYS A 74 -0.07 0.06 5.32
C LYS A 74 -1.31 0.95 5.41
N ILE A 75 -1.66 1.43 6.61
CA ILE A 75 -2.79 2.36 6.80
C ILE A 75 -2.57 3.64 6.01
N PHE A 76 -1.41 4.26 6.17
CA PHE A 76 -1.08 5.50 5.47
C PHE A 76 -1.08 5.29 3.96
N LYS A 77 -0.49 4.19 3.48
CA LYS A 77 -0.53 3.80 2.06
C LYS A 77 -1.97 3.72 1.58
N PHE A 78 -2.84 3.03 2.32
CA PHE A 78 -4.24 2.89 1.99
C PHE A 78 -4.97 4.24 1.95
N ILE A 79 -4.84 5.07 3.00
CA ILE A 79 -5.46 6.41 3.06
C ILE A 79 -5.05 7.23 1.83
N PHE A 80 -3.75 7.38 1.57
CA PHE A 80 -3.30 8.21 0.45
C PHE A 80 -3.66 7.62 -0.91
N HIS A 81 -3.61 6.30 -1.08
CA HIS A 81 -4.06 5.66 -2.32
C HIS A 81 -5.58 5.79 -2.53
N ALA A 82 -6.38 5.69 -1.47
CA ALA A 82 -7.82 5.91 -1.49
C ALA A 82 -8.14 7.32 -1.97
N LEU A 83 -7.54 8.34 -1.34
CA LEU A 83 -7.72 9.74 -1.70
C LEU A 83 -7.20 10.06 -3.11
N LYS A 84 -6.07 9.46 -3.51
CA LYS A 84 -5.47 9.68 -4.83
C LYS A 84 -6.30 9.09 -5.97
N TYR A 85 -6.76 7.85 -5.81
CA TYR A 85 -7.25 7.05 -6.93
C TYR A 85 -8.76 6.80 -6.92
N TYR A 86 -9.40 6.89 -5.77
CA TYR A 86 -10.80 6.51 -5.57
C TYR A 86 -11.66 7.69 -5.15
N TYR A 87 -11.16 8.54 -4.26
CA TYR A 87 -11.86 9.72 -3.75
C TYR A 87 -11.05 11.01 -4.00
N PRO A 88 -10.73 11.32 -5.27
CA PRO A 88 -9.97 12.53 -5.58
C PRO A 88 -10.78 13.78 -5.23
N SER A 89 -10.09 14.77 -4.65
CA SER A 89 -10.66 16.09 -4.30
C SER A 89 -11.75 16.10 -3.22
N ILE A 90 -11.97 15.00 -2.51
CA ILE A 90 -12.88 14.98 -1.34
C ILE A 90 -12.25 15.68 -0.13
N VAL A 91 -10.92 15.61 0.00
CA VAL A 91 -10.21 16.16 1.15
C VAL A 91 -9.73 17.57 0.82
N HIS A 92 -10.10 18.52 1.66
CA HIS A 92 -9.56 19.88 1.67
C HIS A 92 -8.14 19.88 2.22
N ASP A 93 -7.96 19.31 3.41
CA ASP A 93 -6.72 19.37 4.16
C ASP A 93 -6.43 18.11 5.00
N ILE A 94 -5.14 17.83 5.25
CA ILE A 94 -4.69 16.73 6.11
C ILE A 94 -3.78 17.26 7.22
N ILE A 95 -4.26 17.11 8.46
CA ILE A 95 -3.55 17.55 9.67
C ILE A 95 -2.95 16.32 10.37
N ILE A 96 -1.65 16.33 10.61
CA ILE A 96 -0.94 15.34 11.42
C ILE A 96 -0.69 15.92 12.80
N PHE A 97 -1.46 15.47 13.78
CA PHE A 97 -1.39 15.97 15.17
C PHE A 97 -0.43 15.14 16.03
N GLU A 98 0.45 15.83 16.77
CA GLU A 98 1.40 15.23 17.74
C GLU A 98 2.26 14.11 17.14
N SER A 99 2.80 14.34 15.93
CA SER A 99 3.69 13.38 15.27
C SER A 99 4.97 13.18 16.08
N PRO A 100 5.30 11.93 16.49
CA PRO A 100 6.55 11.66 17.20
C PRO A 100 7.78 12.17 16.44
N SER A 101 8.72 12.80 17.15
CA SER A 101 9.91 13.43 16.53
C SER A 101 10.75 12.45 15.70
N MET A 102 10.83 11.20 16.13
CA MET A 102 11.48 10.10 15.40
C MET A 102 10.81 9.78 14.06
N LEU A 103 9.52 10.11 13.91
CA LEU A 103 8.75 9.94 12.68
C LEU A 103 8.77 11.18 11.79
N SER A 104 9.22 12.33 12.29
CA SER A 104 9.38 13.54 11.46
C SER A 104 10.27 13.31 10.23
N ALA A 105 11.21 12.36 10.30
CA ALA A 105 12.05 11.96 9.17
C ALA A 105 11.24 11.29 8.03
N SER A 106 10.18 10.54 8.34
CA SER A 106 9.31 9.89 7.35
C SER A 106 8.48 10.90 6.54
N TRP A 107 8.37 12.14 7.02
CA TRP A 107 7.56 13.22 6.42
C TRP A 107 8.40 14.39 5.86
N LYS A 108 9.64 14.58 6.35
CA LYS A 108 10.52 15.70 5.97
C LYS A 108 10.97 15.65 4.51
N LYS A 109 11.17 16.85 3.94
CA LYS A 109 11.79 17.08 2.62
C LYS A 109 13.22 16.52 2.67
N SER A 110 13.59 15.73 1.67
CA SER A 110 14.91 15.12 1.54
C SER A 110 16.00 16.19 1.56
N SER A 111 16.73 16.31 2.66
CA SER A 111 18.02 17.00 2.68
C SER A 111 18.98 16.45 3.75
N SER A 112 18.70 15.28 4.33
CA SER A 112 19.64 14.64 5.27
C SER A 112 20.18 13.35 4.68
N GLU A 113 21.48 13.35 4.40
CA GLU A 113 22.24 12.27 3.76
C GLU A 113 22.44 11.04 4.66
N ASN A 114 22.00 11.11 5.92
CA ASN A 114 22.30 10.11 6.96
C ASN A 114 21.08 9.38 7.55
N ALA A 115 19.91 9.40 6.88
CA ALA A 115 18.73 8.67 7.36
C ALA A 115 18.62 7.24 6.75
N PRO A 116 18.03 6.25 7.47
CA PRO A 116 17.84 4.89 6.95
C PRO A 116 17.07 4.89 5.62
N LYS A 117 17.66 4.29 4.58
CA LYS A 117 17.17 4.37 3.18
C LYS A 117 15.81 3.72 2.94
N ASP A 118 15.32 2.88 3.85
CA ASP A 118 14.13 2.04 3.63
C ASP A 118 12.81 2.66 4.11
N SER A 119 12.83 3.68 5.00
CA SER A 119 11.59 4.21 5.62
C SER A 119 11.25 5.64 5.20
N VAL A 120 12.21 6.38 4.64
CA VAL A 120 12.10 7.85 4.43
C VAL A 120 11.62 8.23 3.01
N LYS A 121 11.55 7.28 2.08
CA LYS A 121 11.13 7.53 0.68
C LYS A 121 9.66 7.26 0.39
N VAL A 122 8.92 6.65 1.31
CA VAL A 122 7.70 5.93 0.97
C VAL A 122 6.47 6.85 0.96
N VAL A 123 6.30 7.72 1.97
CA VAL A 123 5.02 8.44 2.13
C VAL A 123 4.82 9.55 1.10
N LYS A 124 5.90 10.26 0.71
CA LYS A 124 5.81 11.28 -0.35
C LYS A 124 5.55 10.71 -1.74
N SER A 125 6.00 9.49 -2.04
CA SER A 125 5.71 8.85 -3.33
C SER A 125 4.20 8.62 -3.53
N TRP A 126 3.47 8.46 -2.44
CA TRP A 126 2.02 8.30 -2.43
C TRP A 126 1.27 9.64 -2.59
N LEU A 127 1.94 10.77 -2.34
CA LEU A 127 1.38 12.11 -2.40
C LEU A 127 1.77 12.79 -3.72
N ASP A 128 0.77 13.14 -4.53
CA ASP A 128 0.94 13.96 -5.74
C ASP A 128 1.03 15.45 -5.36
N PRO A 129 1.72 16.32 -6.12
CA PRO A 129 1.59 17.78 -5.97
C PRO A 129 0.14 18.31 -5.91
N SER A 130 -0.80 17.56 -6.44
CA SER A 130 -2.24 17.83 -6.41
C SER A 130 -2.94 17.41 -5.10
N HIS A 131 -2.26 16.72 -4.19
CA HIS A 131 -2.83 16.34 -2.89
C HIS A 131 -2.97 17.55 -1.96
N PRO A 132 -3.88 17.45 -0.98
CA PRO A 132 -3.92 18.36 0.16
C PRO A 132 -2.54 18.47 0.81
N GLN A 133 -2.22 19.67 1.31
CA GLN A 133 -0.98 19.85 2.07
C GLN A 133 -1.05 19.03 3.36
N LEU A 134 0.10 18.55 3.83
CA LEU A 134 0.17 17.85 5.12
C LEU A 134 0.69 18.83 6.15
N HIS A 135 -0.16 19.19 7.10
CA HIS A 135 0.16 20.12 8.17
C HIS A 135 0.55 19.35 9.43
N HIS A 136 1.80 19.45 9.83
CA HIS A 136 2.25 18.91 11.11
C HIS A 136 1.94 19.91 12.21
N VAL A 137 1.17 19.45 13.20
CA VAL A 137 0.57 20.31 14.22
C VAL A 137 0.82 19.70 15.60
N THR A 138 1.19 20.54 16.55
CA THR A 138 1.24 20.23 17.99
C THR A 138 0.05 20.86 18.71
N LYS A 139 -0.15 20.49 19.98
CA LYS A 139 -1.16 21.09 20.86
C LYS A 139 -1.18 22.63 20.84
N GLU A 140 -0.02 23.27 20.77
CA GLU A 140 0.09 24.74 20.76
C GLU A 140 -0.32 25.38 19.43
N THR A 141 -0.23 24.62 18.33
CA THR A 141 -0.48 25.12 16.96
C THR A 141 -1.84 24.70 16.40
N MET A 142 -2.58 23.81 17.09
CA MET A 142 -3.88 23.30 16.63
C MET A 142 -4.91 24.40 16.39
N SER A 143 -4.90 25.45 17.21
CA SER A 143 -5.80 26.60 17.08
C SER A 143 -5.67 27.39 15.77
N GLN A 144 -4.58 27.17 15.01
CA GLN A 144 -4.39 27.76 13.68
C GLN A 144 -5.19 27.06 12.58
N PHE A 145 -5.72 25.86 12.86
CA PHE A 145 -6.43 25.02 11.90
C PHE A 145 -7.86 24.70 12.34
N VAL A 146 -8.07 24.51 13.65
CA VAL A 146 -9.38 24.14 14.22
C VAL A 146 -9.66 25.01 15.45
N ASP A 147 -10.87 25.57 15.52
CA ASP A 147 -11.34 26.32 16.70
C ASP A 147 -11.32 25.42 17.94
N SER A 148 -10.83 25.94 19.07
CA SER A 148 -10.72 25.18 20.32
C SER A 148 -12.02 24.49 20.74
N ARG A 149 -13.19 25.04 20.40
CA ARG A 149 -14.52 24.44 20.69
C ARG A 149 -14.79 23.14 19.94
N ASN A 150 -14.09 22.90 18.84
CA ASN A 150 -14.19 21.68 18.01
C ASN A 150 -12.99 20.74 18.23
N VAL A 151 -12.04 21.09 19.10
CA VAL A 151 -10.88 20.25 19.43
C VAL A 151 -11.14 19.50 20.74
N PRO A 152 -10.96 18.17 20.78
CA PRO A 152 -11.17 17.39 21.99
C PRO A 152 -10.32 17.87 23.19
N LEU A 153 -10.89 17.80 24.41
CA LEU A 153 -10.20 18.17 25.66
C LEU A 153 -8.79 17.55 25.80
N HIS A 154 -8.67 16.25 25.50
CA HIS A 154 -7.39 15.54 25.62
C HIS A 154 -6.33 16.01 24.61
N MET A 155 -6.74 16.71 23.56
CA MET A 155 -5.87 17.34 22.56
C MET A 155 -5.65 18.84 22.83
N GLY A 156 -6.22 19.39 23.90
CA GLY A 156 -6.04 20.80 24.28
C GLY A 156 -7.13 21.77 23.88
N GLY A 157 -8.27 21.29 23.39
CA GLY A 157 -9.43 22.14 23.15
C GLY A 157 -10.44 22.13 24.28
N GLU A 158 -11.66 22.52 23.94
CA GLU A 158 -12.81 22.70 24.84
C GLU A 158 -13.95 21.72 24.51
N ASP A 159 -13.76 20.85 23.52
CA ASP A 159 -14.78 19.93 23.08
C ASP A 159 -14.88 18.72 24.01
N HIS A 160 -16.07 18.56 24.58
CA HIS A 160 -16.44 17.45 25.45
C HIS A 160 -16.98 16.23 24.69
N PHE A 161 -17.09 16.32 23.36
CA PHE A 161 -17.61 15.24 22.54
C PHE A 161 -16.81 13.95 22.72
N LYS A 162 -17.55 12.85 22.80
CA LYS A 162 -17.00 11.50 22.82
C LYS A 162 -17.87 10.62 21.95
N PHE A 163 -17.30 10.11 20.87
CA PHE A 163 -18.01 9.25 19.94
C PHE A 163 -18.54 7.97 20.63
N THR A 164 -19.84 7.69 20.46
CA THR A 164 -20.50 6.51 21.02
C THR A 164 -21.11 5.62 19.92
N MET A 165 -21.49 4.41 20.29
CA MET A 165 -22.24 3.51 19.39
C MET A 165 -23.62 4.08 19.03
N ASP A 166 -24.21 4.89 19.89
CA ASP A 166 -25.49 5.57 19.59
C ASP A 166 -25.31 6.62 18.51
N ASP A 167 -24.15 7.29 18.46
CA ASP A 167 -23.83 8.24 17.40
C ASP A 167 -23.61 7.50 16.06
N LEU A 168 -22.96 6.34 16.09
CA LEU A 168 -22.88 5.48 14.91
C LEU A 168 -24.26 5.04 14.42
N ALA A 169 -25.18 4.68 15.33
CA ALA A 169 -26.52 4.26 14.96
C ALA A 169 -27.30 5.35 14.21
N LYS A 170 -27.08 6.63 14.56
CA LYS A 170 -27.65 7.78 13.84
C LYS A 170 -27.11 7.91 12.41
N CYS A 171 -25.87 7.46 12.17
CA CYS A 171 -25.25 7.48 10.84
C CYS A 171 -25.76 6.37 9.90
N LEU A 172 -26.46 5.35 10.43
CA LEU A 172 -26.99 4.25 9.63
C LEU A 172 -28.39 4.60 9.11
N PRO A 173 -28.72 4.23 7.86
CA PRO A 173 -30.07 4.41 7.34
C PRO A 173 -31.06 3.61 8.19
N ALA A 174 -32.15 4.25 8.62
CA ALA A 174 -33.22 3.57 9.33
C ALA A 174 -33.65 2.34 8.54
N SER A 175 -33.57 1.16 9.16
CA SER A 175 -34.14 -0.06 8.59
C SER A 175 -35.62 0.24 8.30
N ARG A 176 -36.05 0.07 7.05
CA ARG A 176 -37.46 0.12 6.69
C ARG A 176 -38.18 -0.96 7.50
N GLU A 177 -38.84 -0.55 8.56
CA GLU A 177 -39.85 -1.39 9.22
C GLU A 177 -41.01 -1.53 8.23
N ASP A 178 -41.25 -2.76 7.81
CA ASP A 178 -42.47 -3.12 7.10
C ASP A 178 -43.65 -2.91 8.05
N ASN A 179 -44.65 -2.17 7.60
CA ASN A 179 -45.74 -1.65 8.43
C ASN A 179 -46.52 -2.76 9.15
N GLY A 180 -46.54 -2.70 10.49
CA GLY A 180 -47.40 -3.51 11.33
C GLY A 180 -47.63 -2.91 12.72
N GLN A 181 -48.48 -1.89 12.79
CA GLN A 181 -49.24 -1.39 13.95
C GLN A 181 -48.55 -1.10 15.32
N MET A 182 -48.63 0.18 15.67
CA MET A 182 -48.48 0.85 16.97
C MET A 182 -48.82 0.04 18.23
N THR A 183 -47.90 -0.01 19.21
CA THR A 183 -48.17 0.42 20.61
C THR A 183 -46.87 0.81 21.32
N THR A 184 -46.96 1.87 22.12
CA THR A 184 -45.93 2.47 22.95
C THR A 184 -45.57 1.63 24.16
N SER A 185 -44.28 1.33 24.36
CA SER A 185 -43.63 1.34 25.69
C SER A 185 -42.11 1.19 25.55
N ALA A 186 -41.40 1.94 26.39
CA ALA A 186 -39.96 1.96 26.54
C ALA A 186 -39.37 0.54 26.56
N THR A 187 -38.56 0.21 25.56
CA THR A 187 -37.83 -1.06 25.53
C THR A 187 -36.43 -0.76 25.04
N GLU A 188 -35.46 -1.18 25.85
CA GLU A 188 -34.02 -1.15 25.58
C GLU A 188 -33.72 -1.64 24.15
N TYR A 189 -33.01 -0.81 23.38
CA TYR A 189 -32.48 -1.23 22.07
C TYR A 189 -31.32 -2.21 22.31
N SER A 190 -31.64 -3.50 22.41
CA SER A 190 -30.65 -4.55 22.16
C SER A 190 -30.37 -4.60 20.66
N PHE A 191 -29.20 -4.08 20.25
CA PHE A 191 -28.76 -4.12 18.86
C PHE A 191 -28.54 -5.57 18.41
N ASP A 192 -29.36 -6.06 17.48
CA ASP A 192 -29.17 -7.37 16.87
C ASP A 192 -27.90 -7.39 16.02
N ARG A 193 -26.97 -8.30 16.37
CA ARG A 193 -25.68 -8.55 15.71
C ARG A 193 -25.77 -8.67 14.18
N ASN A 194 -26.94 -9.02 13.65
CA ASN A 194 -27.15 -9.32 12.23
C ASN A 194 -27.31 -8.08 11.34
N GLY A 195 -27.73 -6.92 11.88
CA GLY A 195 -27.99 -5.71 11.09
C GLY A 195 -26.73 -5.04 10.56
N LEU A 196 -25.73 -4.88 11.44
CA LEU A 196 -24.43 -4.32 11.08
C LEU A 196 -23.65 -5.26 10.14
N ASP A 197 -23.68 -6.57 10.41
CA ASP A 197 -23.02 -7.57 9.56
C ASP A 197 -23.63 -7.65 8.14
N SER A 198 -24.95 -7.46 8.03
CA SER A 198 -25.67 -7.35 6.74
C SER A 198 -25.24 -6.15 5.90
N MET A 199 -24.98 -5.00 6.55
CA MET A 199 -24.52 -3.79 5.88
C MET A 199 -23.02 -3.83 5.58
N ILE A 200 -22.21 -4.42 6.47
CA ILE A 200 -20.79 -4.72 6.24
C ILE A 200 -20.62 -5.64 5.01
N LYS A 201 -21.49 -6.63 4.81
CA LYS A 201 -21.49 -7.50 3.62
C LYS A 201 -21.90 -6.78 2.32
N ARG A 202 -22.55 -5.62 2.41
CA ARG A 202 -22.86 -4.75 1.25
C ARG A 202 -21.82 -3.65 1.02
N ALA A 203 -20.96 -3.37 2.01
CA ALA A 203 -19.82 -2.47 1.85
C ALA A 203 -18.68 -3.19 1.10
N VAL A 204 -17.96 -2.43 0.29
CA VAL A 204 -16.88 -2.88 -0.60
C VAL A 204 -15.98 -3.90 0.10
N THR A 205 -15.95 -5.14 -0.40
CA THR A 205 -14.99 -6.15 0.05
C THR A 205 -13.64 -5.82 -0.58
N PHE A 206 -12.65 -5.51 0.26
CA PHE A 206 -11.25 -5.57 -0.13
C PHE A 206 -10.79 -6.97 0.27
N ASP A 207 -10.76 -7.89 -0.69
CA ASP A 207 -10.16 -9.20 -0.46
C ASP A 207 -8.65 -8.98 -0.25
N ASP A 208 -8.15 -9.45 0.89
CA ASP A 208 -6.72 -9.40 1.30
C ASP A 208 -5.79 -10.24 0.40
N ASP A 209 -6.32 -10.80 -0.70
CA ASP A 209 -5.56 -11.46 -1.75
C ASP A 209 -5.49 -10.56 -2.99
N ASP A 210 -4.38 -9.83 -3.11
CA ASP A 210 -3.93 -9.08 -4.30
C ASP A 210 -3.62 -10.03 -5.50
N GLU A 211 -4.49 -10.98 -5.82
CA GLU A 211 -4.33 -11.92 -6.96
C GLU A 211 -5.34 -11.69 -8.09
N GLU A 212 -6.49 -11.04 -7.87
CA GLU A 212 -7.43 -10.82 -8.97
C GLU A 212 -8.27 -9.56 -8.73
N ALA A 213 -7.77 -8.41 -9.19
CA ALA A 213 -8.55 -7.18 -9.31
C ALA A 213 -9.63 -7.30 -10.42
N ASN A 214 -10.53 -8.27 -10.31
CA ASN A 214 -11.79 -8.34 -11.05
C ASN A 214 -12.83 -7.48 -10.33
N ARG A 215 -12.79 -6.15 -10.52
CA ARG A 215 -13.95 -5.33 -10.18
C ARG A 215 -15.02 -5.48 -11.26
N LYS A 216 -16.10 -6.17 -10.91
CA LYS A 216 -17.38 -6.12 -11.61
C LYS A 216 -18.09 -4.82 -11.21
N VAL A 217 -18.41 -3.99 -12.21
CA VAL A 217 -19.23 -2.75 -12.16
C VAL A 217 -18.50 -1.44 -11.76
N PRO A 218 -18.65 -0.33 -12.53
CA PRO A 218 -18.12 0.99 -12.17
C PRO A 218 -18.99 1.71 -11.13
N LEU A 219 -18.35 2.34 -10.13
CA LEU A 219 -18.98 3.32 -9.21
C LEU A 219 -19.00 4.71 -9.85
N THR A 220 -19.88 4.91 -10.83
CA THR A 220 -20.35 6.24 -11.23
C THR A 220 -21.78 6.11 -11.73
N ILE A 221 -22.68 6.93 -11.17
CA ILE A 221 -24.07 7.12 -11.57
C ILE A 221 -24.26 6.94 -13.08
N SER A 222 -25.06 5.93 -13.47
CA SER A 222 -25.44 5.66 -14.85
C SER A 222 -26.15 6.87 -15.47
N ARG A 223 -25.44 7.64 -16.29
CA ARG A 223 -26.04 8.52 -17.30
C ARG A 223 -26.16 7.76 -18.61
N LYS A 224 -27.37 7.83 -19.19
CA LYS A 224 -27.82 7.16 -20.42
C LYS A 224 -26.78 7.21 -21.54
N SER A 225 -26.62 6.07 -22.21
CA SER A 225 -25.76 5.85 -23.37
C SER A 225 -26.20 6.71 -24.56
N SER A 226 -25.25 7.46 -25.14
CA SER A 226 -25.35 7.94 -26.51
C SER A 226 -24.09 7.52 -27.28
N ASN A 227 -24.32 7.03 -28.50
CA ASN A 227 -23.34 6.47 -29.42
C ASN A 227 -22.33 7.53 -29.88
N GLY A 228 -21.03 7.23 -29.74
CA GLY A 228 -19.95 8.07 -30.27
C GLY A 228 -18.57 7.73 -29.69
N SER A 229 -17.80 6.97 -30.46
CA SER A 229 -16.33 6.90 -30.57
C SER A 229 -15.44 7.60 -29.49
N VAL A 230 -14.60 6.78 -28.84
CA VAL A 230 -13.23 7.05 -28.29
C VAL A 230 -13.03 8.14 -27.21
N LYS A 231 -13.98 9.00 -26.85
CA LYS A 231 -13.68 10.17 -25.99
C LYS A 231 -14.43 10.26 -24.67
N ARG A 232 -14.36 9.25 -23.80
CA ARG A 232 -14.82 9.43 -22.41
C ARG A 232 -13.74 9.02 -21.41
N ASN A 233 -13.17 10.03 -20.73
CA ASN A 233 -12.23 9.96 -19.59
C ASN A 233 -10.73 9.76 -19.89
N ILE A 234 -10.20 10.28 -21.00
CA ILE A 234 -8.74 10.36 -21.19
C ILE A 234 -8.22 11.68 -20.57
N PRO A 235 -7.28 11.64 -19.60
CA PRO A 235 -6.63 12.85 -19.12
C PRO A 235 -5.98 13.63 -20.27
N GLN A 236 -6.17 14.96 -20.28
CA GLN A 236 -5.70 15.83 -21.35
C GLN A 236 -4.18 15.75 -21.56
N CYS A 237 -3.42 15.57 -20.47
CA CYS A 237 -1.96 15.41 -20.49
C CYS A 237 -1.48 14.16 -21.26
N LEU A 238 -2.34 13.18 -21.54
CA LEU A 238 -1.97 11.98 -22.29
C LEU A 238 -2.15 12.10 -23.80
N LYS A 239 -2.83 13.16 -24.29
CA LYS A 239 -3.07 13.34 -25.73
C LYS A 239 -1.78 13.30 -26.57
N PRO A 240 -0.69 13.99 -26.19
CA PRO A 240 0.54 13.95 -26.98
C PRO A 240 1.12 12.53 -27.11
N VAL A 241 1.06 11.73 -26.04
CA VAL A 241 1.55 10.35 -26.03
C VAL A 241 0.69 9.45 -26.90
N ILE A 242 -0.63 9.62 -26.85
CA ILE A 242 -1.59 8.91 -27.71
C ILE A 242 -1.33 9.25 -29.18
N ASP A 243 -1.23 10.53 -29.50
CA ASP A 243 -1.07 11.00 -30.87
C ASP A 243 0.28 10.53 -31.44
N ALA A 244 1.35 10.57 -30.64
CA ALA A 244 2.66 10.02 -31.03
C ALA A 244 2.59 8.50 -31.28
N ARG A 245 1.83 7.75 -30.48
CA ARG A 245 1.65 6.30 -30.65
C ARG A 245 0.82 5.97 -31.90
N LEU A 246 -0.25 6.72 -32.15
CA LEU A 246 -1.12 6.55 -33.33
C LEU A 246 -0.40 6.79 -34.65
N HIS A 247 0.52 7.75 -34.68
CA HIS A 247 1.31 8.11 -35.86
C HIS A 247 2.71 7.48 -35.87
N SER A 248 2.96 6.49 -35.00
CA SER A 248 4.23 5.78 -34.96
C SER A 248 4.45 4.97 -36.25
N PRO A 249 5.71 4.81 -36.71
CA PRO A 249 6.01 4.11 -37.96
C PRO A 249 5.54 2.65 -37.92
N ASP A 250 5.23 2.08 -39.08
CA ASP A 250 4.70 0.70 -39.23
C ASP A 250 5.58 -0.38 -38.56
N THR A 251 6.87 -0.11 -38.34
CA THR A 251 7.80 -0.99 -37.61
C THR A 251 7.41 -1.20 -36.15
N ASN A 252 6.76 -0.20 -35.53
CA ASN A 252 6.28 -0.28 -34.15
C ASN A 252 4.92 -0.97 -34.02
N TRP A 253 4.27 -1.29 -35.14
CA TRP A 253 3.01 -2.02 -35.16
C TRP A 253 3.25 -3.51 -35.39
N VAL A 254 2.44 -4.34 -34.73
CA VAL A 254 2.27 -5.76 -35.03
C VAL A 254 0.95 -5.91 -35.77
N LYS A 255 1.02 -6.51 -36.95
CA LYS A 255 -0.16 -6.87 -37.75
C LYS A 255 -0.44 -8.36 -37.49
N ASN A 256 -1.63 -8.65 -36.95
CA ASN A 256 -2.17 -9.98 -36.76
C ASN A 256 -3.28 -10.24 -37.79
N ALA A 257 -3.95 -11.39 -37.70
CA ALA A 257 -5.04 -11.77 -38.60
C ALA A 257 -6.17 -10.72 -38.68
N PHE A 258 -6.61 -10.20 -37.54
CA PHE A 258 -7.73 -9.25 -37.44
C PHE A 258 -7.41 -7.99 -36.60
N LEU A 259 -6.16 -7.81 -36.15
CA LEU A 259 -5.75 -6.68 -35.31
C LEU A 259 -4.44 -6.05 -35.75
N LYS A 260 -4.33 -4.73 -35.51
CA LYS A 260 -3.05 -4.01 -35.46
C LYS A 260 -2.79 -3.48 -34.05
N ILE A 261 -1.65 -3.82 -33.47
CA ILE A 261 -1.30 -3.46 -32.08
C ILE A 261 0.00 -2.65 -32.07
N SER A 262 0.03 -1.56 -31.30
CA SER A 262 1.24 -0.76 -31.05
C SER A 262 1.33 -0.44 -29.55
N PRO A 263 2.49 -0.63 -28.88
CA PRO A 263 3.80 -0.92 -29.45
C PRO A 263 3.97 -2.42 -29.74
N ARG A 264 5.03 -2.76 -30.48
CA ARG A 264 5.31 -4.13 -30.91
C ARG A 264 5.71 -5.05 -29.76
N ASP A 265 6.77 -4.72 -29.03
CA ASP A 265 7.35 -5.62 -28.03
C ASP A 265 7.58 -4.99 -26.65
N VAL A 266 7.65 -3.66 -26.57
CA VAL A 266 8.11 -2.94 -25.37
C VAL A 266 7.21 -1.73 -25.10
N LEU A 267 6.74 -1.64 -23.86
CA LEU A 267 6.12 -0.47 -23.25
C LEU A 267 7.23 0.41 -22.65
N ASP A 268 7.41 1.60 -23.20
CA ASP A 268 8.39 2.58 -22.75
C ASP A 268 7.71 3.58 -21.82
N LEU A 269 7.68 3.21 -20.53
CA LEU A 269 7.03 3.94 -19.46
C LEU A 269 7.86 5.18 -19.13
N SER A 270 7.28 6.35 -19.39
CA SER A 270 7.93 7.65 -19.21
C SER A 270 7.15 8.49 -18.21
N ARG A 271 7.86 9.41 -17.53
CA ARG A 271 7.20 10.37 -16.66
C ARG A 271 6.58 11.46 -17.53
N ILE A 272 5.31 11.76 -17.29
CA ILE A 272 4.57 12.84 -17.94
C ILE A 272 4.34 13.93 -16.90
N ASP A 273 4.47 15.19 -17.31
CA ASP A 273 4.24 16.34 -16.43
C ASP A 273 2.85 16.24 -15.76
N ASN A 274 2.80 16.53 -14.46
CA ASN A 274 1.60 16.42 -13.61
C ASN A 274 1.07 14.99 -13.39
N ILE A 275 1.84 13.95 -13.70
CA ILE A 275 1.54 12.57 -13.29
C ILE A 275 2.75 12.02 -12.53
N THR A 276 2.57 11.60 -11.27
CA THR A 276 3.65 10.97 -10.47
C THR A 276 4.15 9.66 -11.06
N ASP A 277 3.22 8.91 -11.64
CA ASP A 277 3.41 7.55 -12.15
C ASP A 277 3.99 7.58 -13.57
N TYR A 278 4.73 6.54 -13.94
CA TYR A 278 5.21 6.40 -15.30
C TYR A 278 4.09 5.86 -16.19
N VAL A 279 3.97 6.39 -17.39
CA VAL A 279 2.84 6.07 -18.29
C VAL A 279 3.34 5.66 -19.66
N ASP A 280 2.67 4.67 -20.22
CA ASP A 280 2.71 4.36 -21.65
C ASP A 280 1.35 3.80 -22.13
N ILE A 281 1.16 3.69 -23.44
CA ILE A 281 -0.15 3.48 -24.04
C ILE A 281 -0.11 2.37 -25.10
N VAL A 282 -0.94 1.35 -24.94
CA VAL A 282 -1.17 0.35 -25.99
C VAL A 282 -2.36 0.77 -26.84
N VAL A 283 -2.17 0.85 -28.14
CA VAL A 283 -3.20 1.12 -29.13
C VAL A 283 -3.53 -0.18 -29.85
N VAL A 284 -4.82 -0.53 -29.85
CA VAL A 284 -5.33 -1.75 -30.48
C VAL A 284 -6.36 -1.35 -31.53
N ARG A 285 -6.07 -1.60 -32.80
CA ARG A 285 -6.96 -1.29 -33.92
C ARG A 285 -7.56 -2.59 -34.47
N ASN A 286 -8.88 -2.63 -34.49
CA ASN A 286 -9.64 -3.65 -35.18
C ASN A 286 -9.63 -3.36 -36.69
N ILE A 287 -9.22 -4.36 -37.47
CA ILE A 287 -9.21 -4.32 -38.94
C ILE A 287 -10.14 -5.38 -39.56
N SER A 288 -10.96 -6.01 -38.71
CA SER A 288 -12.00 -6.95 -39.10
C SER A 288 -13.36 -6.25 -39.16
N ASP A 289 -14.27 -6.87 -39.90
CA ASP A 289 -15.68 -6.55 -39.98
C ASP A 289 -16.49 -7.06 -38.77
N VAL A 290 -15.87 -7.87 -37.90
CA VAL A 290 -16.47 -8.42 -36.67
C VAL A 290 -15.89 -7.73 -35.42
N SER A 291 -16.68 -7.65 -34.36
CA SER A 291 -16.24 -7.16 -33.05
C SER A 291 -15.14 -8.04 -32.45
N VAL A 292 -14.22 -7.40 -31.72
CA VAL A 292 -13.11 -8.10 -31.05
C VAL A 292 -13.17 -7.83 -29.56
N MET A 293 -13.28 -8.89 -28.76
CA MET A 293 -13.09 -8.81 -27.31
C MET A 293 -11.60 -8.86 -26.97
N PHE A 294 -11.17 -8.10 -25.97
CA PHE A 294 -9.80 -8.19 -25.47
C PHE A 294 -9.74 -8.25 -23.95
N LYS A 295 -8.67 -8.86 -23.43
CA LYS A 295 -8.28 -8.86 -22.02
C LYS A 295 -6.76 -8.70 -21.94
N ILE A 296 -6.29 -7.71 -21.19
CA ILE A 296 -4.87 -7.51 -20.90
C ILE A 296 -4.55 -7.94 -19.47
N LYS A 297 -3.50 -8.75 -19.32
CA LYS A 297 -3.00 -9.28 -18.05
C LYS A 297 -1.56 -8.81 -17.82
N THR A 298 -1.12 -8.80 -16.57
CA THR A 298 0.24 -8.45 -16.16
C THR A 298 0.82 -9.47 -15.20
N THR A 299 2.14 -9.59 -15.13
CA THR A 299 2.85 -10.40 -14.14
C THR A 299 2.79 -9.82 -12.72
N SER A 300 2.52 -8.52 -12.60
CA SER A 300 2.47 -7.82 -11.31
C SER A 300 1.34 -6.79 -11.25
N PRO A 301 0.08 -7.21 -10.99
CA PRO A 301 -1.05 -6.28 -10.88
C PRO A 301 -0.88 -5.25 -9.76
N GLU A 302 -0.08 -5.55 -8.73
CA GLU A 302 0.20 -4.67 -7.59
C GLU A 302 1.04 -3.43 -7.97
N LYS A 303 1.82 -3.51 -9.06
CA LYS A 303 2.72 -2.45 -9.52
C LYS A 303 2.10 -1.55 -10.58
N PHE A 304 1.19 -2.10 -11.37
CA PHE A 304 0.64 -1.44 -12.55
C PHE A 304 -0.85 -1.18 -12.45
N ARG A 305 -1.29 -0.03 -12.97
CA ARG A 305 -2.71 0.27 -13.18
C ARG A 305 -2.97 0.28 -14.68
N VAL A 306 -3.93 -0.51 -15.15
CA VAL A 306 -4.25 -0.62 -16.58
C VAL A 306 -5.70 -0.20 -16.82
N ARG A 307 -5.94 0.63 -17.83
CA ARG A 307 -7.29 1.13 -18.15
C ARG A 307 -7.53 1.30 -19.65
N PRO A 308 -8.51 0.59 -20.24
CA PRO A 308 -9.28 -0.54 -19.67
C PRO A 308 -8.46 -1.85 -19.57
N THR A 309 -8.83 -2.77 -18.66
CA THR A 309 -8.22 -4.12 -18.56
C THR A 309 -8.86 -5.14 -19.48
N MET A 310 -10.11 -4.91 -19.87
CA MET A 310 -10.86 -5.70 -20.83
C MET A 310 -11.91 -4.84 -21.51
N GLY A 311 -12.37 -5.26 -22.68
CA GLY A 311 -13.38 -4.52 -23.42
C GLY A 311 -13.71 -5.17 -24.75
N VAL A 312 -14.62 -4.52 -25.47
CA VAL A 312 -15.02 -4.91 -26.84
C VAL A 312 -14.66 -3.77 -27.77
N ILE A 313 -13.94 -4.09 -28.84
CA ILE A 313 -13.53 -3.16 -29.90
C ILE A 313 -14.45 -3.41 -31.09
N PRO A 314 -15.32 -2.46 -31.46
CA PRO A 314 -16.17 -2.60 -32.63
C PRO A 314 -15.37 -2.77 -33.93
N PRO A 315 -16.01 -3.22 -35.02
CA PRO A 315 -15.40 -3.26 -36.35
C PRO A 315 -14.77 -1.92 -36.74
N GLU A 316 -13.63 -1.96 -37.42
CA GLU A 316 -12.88 -0.79 -37.91
C GLU A 316 -12.59 0.30 -36.85
N SER A 317 -12.64 -0.05 -35.57
CA SER A 317 -12.46 0.88 -34.45
C SER A 317 -11.11 0.70 -33.77
N THR A 318 -10.68 1.71 -33.02
CA THR A 318 -9.43 1.69 -32.26
C THR A 318 -9.69 1.91 -30.78
N GLU A 319 -9.07 1.07 -29.94
CA GLU A 319 -9.12 1.15 -28.49
C GLU A 319 -7.77 1.57 -27.91
N ILE A 320 -7.81 2.33 -26.82
CA ILE A 320 -6.62 2.92 -26.18
C ILE A 320 -6.52 2.42 -24.74
N ILE A 321 -5.55 1.54 -24.51
CA ILE A 321 -5.24 0.96 -23.21
C ILE A 321 -4.09 1.76 -22.59
N ARG A 322 -4.34 2.36 -21.43
CA ARG A 322 -3.36 3.12 -20.66
C ARG A 322 -2.71 2.22 -19.64
N VAL A 323 -1.39 2.25 -19.55
CA VAL A 323 -0.61 1.50 -18.56
C VAL A 323 0.15 2.51 -17.71
N TYR A 324 -0.12 2.47 -16.40
CA TYR A 324 0.56 3.29 -15.40
C TYR A 324 1.40 2.38 -14.52
N LEU A 325 2.63 2.76 -14.24
CA LEU A 325 3.51 2.13 -13.26
C LEU A 325 3.63 3.07 -12.06
N GLN A 326 3.30 2.57 -10.88
CA GLN A 326 3.48 3.34 -9.64
C GLN A 326 4.96 3.67 -9.44
N SER A 327 5.25 4.90 -9.03
CA SER A 327 6.60 5.47 -9.07
C SER A 327 7.61 4.69 -8.21
N GLU A 328 7.12 4.03 -7.17
CA GLU A 328 7.87 3.24 -6.19
C GLU A 328 8.47 1.96 -6.78
N TYR A 329 7.89 1.44 -7.86
CA TYR A 329 8.29 0.16 -8.45
C TYR A 329 9.18 0.32 -9.70
N LYS A 330 9.70 1.52 -9.96
CA LYS A 330 10.48 1.81 -11.17
C LYS A 330 11.66 0.86 -11.40
N ASP A 331 12.38 0.51 -10.34
CA ASP A 331 13.58 -0.34 -10.42
C ASP A 331 13.24 -1.82 -10.70
N SER A 332 12.00 -2.23 -10.41
CA SER A 332 11.53 -3.60 -10.66
C SER A 332 10.89 -3.81 -12.02
N CYS A 333 10.58 -2.72 -12.74
CA CYS A 333 9.79 -2.70 -13.98
C CYS A 333 10.36 -3.57 -15.10
N ALA A 334 11.69 -3.65 -15.25
CA ALA A 334 12.32 -4.36 -16.37
C ALA A 334 12.04 -5.88 -16.40
N ARG A 335 11.60 -6.46 -15.28
CA ARG A 335 11.24 -7.88 -15.18
C ARG A 335 9.78 -8.15 -15.54
N GLU A 336 8.98 -7.10 -15.63
CA GLU A 336 7.53 -7.18 -15.74
C GLU A 336 7.07 -7.31 -17.19
N LYS A 337 5.96 -8.02 -17.37
CA LYS A 337 5.41 -8.34 -18.69
C LYS A 337 3.90 -8.22 -18.69
N PHE A 338 3.37 -7.81 -19.84
CA PHE A 338 1.95 -7.82 -20.13
C PHE A 338 1.63 -8.86 -21.20
N LEU A 339 0.43 -9.42 -21.11
CA LEU A 339 -0.15 -10.33 -22.09
C LEU A 339 -1.52 -9.80 -22.50
N LEU A 340 -1.62 -9.31 -23.75
CA LEU A 340 -2.88 -8.93 -24.37
C LEU A 340 -3.44 -10.14 -25.12
N LEU A 341 -4.63 -10.57 -24.71
CA LEU A 341 -5.42 -11.62 -25.35
C LEU A 341 -6.56 -10.96 -26.11
N ALA A 342 -6.77 -11.32 -27.36
CA ALA A 342 -7.88 -10.81 -28.15
C ALA A 342 -8.55 -11.90 -28.99
N LEU A 343 -9.88 -11.83 -29.05
CA LEU A 343 -10.75 -12.84 -29.66
C LEU A 343 -11.81 -12.16 -30.50
N GLU A 344 -11.87 -12.52 -31.78
CA GLU A 344 -12.95 -12.12 -32.67
C GLU A 344 -14.25 -12.87 -32.31
N SER A 345 -15.33 -12.14 -32.06
CA SER A 345 -16.62 -12.73 -31.70
C SER A 345 -17.77 -11.76 -31.91
N GLU A 346 -18.91 -12.28 -32.35
CA GLU A 346 -20.18 -11.53 -32.40
C GLU A 346 -20.78 -11.32 -30.99
N ASN A 347 -20.30 -12.05 -29.99
CA ASN A 347 -20.74 -11.90 -28.61
C ASN A 347 -20.02 -10.72 -27.94
N ASN A 348 -20.81 -9.81 -27.36
CA ASN A 348 -20.29 -8.64 -26.64
C ASN A 348 -20.30 -8.82 -25.10
N ASN A 349 -20.68 -9.98 -24.60
CA ASN A 349 -20.66 -10.28 -23.17
C ASN A 349 -19.24 -10.66 -22.71
N LEU A 350 -18.61 -9.79 -21.92
CA LEU A 350 -17.26 -10.03 -21.41
C LEU A 350 -17.17 -11.19 -20.40
N GLU A 351 -18.27 -11.58 -19.76
CA GLU A 351 -18.27 -12.70 -18.79
C GLU A 351 -18.01 -14.05 -19.47
N THR A 352 -18.41 -14.20 -20.73
CA THR A 352 -18.22 -15.44 -21.50
C THR A 352 -16.86 -15.53 -22.18
N PHE A 353 -15.98 -14.53 -22.02
CA PHE A 353 -14.67 -14.47 -22.67
C PHE A 353 -13.84 -15.75 -22.42
N GLY A 354 -13.83 -16.27 -21.19
CA GLY A 354 -13.04 -17.46 -20.84
C GLY A 354 -13.50 -18.73 -21.57
N GLU A 355 -14.80 -18.90 -21.76
CA GLU A 355 -15.37 -20.05 -22.48
C GLU A 355 -15.15 -19.92 -23.98
N LEU A 356 -15.43 -18.75 -24.53
CA LEU A 356 -15.22 -18.44 -25.94
C LEU A 356 -13.73 -18.56 -26.32
N TRP A 357 -12.82 -18.14 -25.43
CA TRP A 357 -11.40 -18.31 -25.61
C TRP A 357 -10.98 -19.79 -25.65
N LYS A 358 -11.61 -20.69 -24.89
CA LYS A 358 -11.25 -22.12 -24.95
C LYS A 358 -11.76 -22.78 -26.23
N ASN A 359 -12.97 -22.42 -26.65
CA ASN A 359 -13.65 -23.07 -27.78
C ASN A 359 -13.28 -22.49 -29.15
N ALA A 360 -12.73 -21.28 -29.20
CA ALA A 360 -12.35 -20.66 -30.47
C ALA A 360 -11.14 -21.34 -31.12
N SER A 361 -11.09 -21.30 -32.44
CA SER A 361 -9.96 -21.74 -33.25
C SER A 361 -8.80 -20.74 -33.18
N SER A 362 -7.58 -21.18 -33.48
CA SER A 362 -6.37 -20.37 -33.32
C SER A 362 -6.27 -19.17 -34.27
N ASP A 363 -6.96 -19.21 -35.41
CA ASP A 363 -7.09 -18.13 -36.39
C ASP A 363 -7.90 -16.94 -35.86
N LYS A 364 -8.82 -17.18 -34.93
CA LYS A 364 -9.64 -16.14 -34.28
C LYS A 364 -9.05 -15.61 -32.98
N LYS A 365 -7.84 -16.06 -32.62
CA LYS A 365 -7.15 -15.68 -31.39
C LYS A 365 -5.88 -14.90 -31.69
N VAL A 366 -5.62 -13.89 -30.89
CA VAL A 366 -4.36 -13.15 -30.89
C VAL A 366 -3.83 -13.08 -29.47
N GLU A 367 -2.55 -13.43 -29.32
CA GLU A 367 -1.79 -13.27 -28.08
C GLU A 367 -0.59 -12.35 -28.33
N GLN A 368 -0.54 -11.22 -27.65
CA GLN A 368 0.58 -10.28 -27.75
C GLN A 368 1.26 -10.12 -26.39
N LYS A 369 2.56 -10.42 -26.34
CA LYS A 369 3.41 -10.21 -25.16
C LYS A 369 4.11 -8.86 -25.26
N LEU A 370 4.08 -8.08 -24.18
CA LEU A 370 4.75 -6.79 -24.09
C LEU A 370 5.69 -6.80 -22.88
N ARG A 371 6.92 -6.36 -23.05
CA ARG A 371 7.88 -6.14 -21.96
C ARG A 371 7.82 -4.70 -21.50
N CYS A 372 8.24 -4.42 -20.27
CA CYS A 372 8.27 -3.07 -19.75
C CYS A 372 9.69 -2.53 -19.62
N ARG A 373 9.83 -1.22 -19.86
CA ARG A 373 11.06 -0.48 -19.61
C ARG A 373 10.69 0.92 -19.11
N VAL A 374 11.47 1.44 -18.16
CA VAL A 374 11.34 2.82 -17.69
C VAL A 374 12.33 3.70 -18.44
N ASN A 375 11.85 4.85 -18.93
CA ASN A 375 12.67 5.87 -19.57
C ASN A 375 12.71 7.13 -18.69
N ASP A 376 13.76 7.26 -17.87
CA ASP A 376 14.02 8.45 -17.05
C ASP A 376 14.75 9.50 -17.92
N ALA A 377 13.98 10.29 -18.67
CA ALA A 377 14.50 11.45 -19.39
C ALA A 377 14.81 12.61 -18.42
N CYS A 378 15.78 12.40 -17.52
CA CYS A 378 16.37 13.44 -16.68
C CYS A 378 17.89 13.20 -16.52
N SER A 379 18.55 12.90 -17.63
CA SER A 379 20.01 12.99 -17.75
C SER A 379 20.39 13.56 -19.12
N GLY A 380 20.73 14.85 -19.14
CA GLY A 380 21.76 15.45 -19.99
C GLY A 380 21.49 15.62 -21.49
N GLU A 381 21.53 16.90 -21.89
CA GLU A 381 21.51 17.49 -23.23
C GLU A 381 22.41 16.83 -24.32
N GLY A 382 21.91 16.84 -25.56
CA GLY A 382 22.62 17.30 -26.78
C GLY A 382 23.79 16.48 -27.36
N HIS A 383 23.53 15.67 -28.38
CA HIS A 383 24.19 15.78 -29.70
C HIS A 383 23.56 14.83 -30.74
N LYS A 384 23.30 15.35 -31.96
CA LYS A 384 22.95 14.55 -33.15
C LYS A 384 24.20 13.87 -33.74
N SER A 385 23.96 12.66 -34.27
CA SER A 385 24.68 11.90 -35.31
C SER A 385 26.20 11.79 -35.24
N ASP A 386 26.73 10.60 -34.92
CA ASP A 386 27.31 9.71 -35.95
C ASP A 386 27.75 8.35 -35.36
N GLN A 387 27.67 7.35 -36.23
CA GLN A 387 28.01 5.94 -36.02
C GLN A 387 29.52 5.76 -35.78
N ALA A 388 29.92 5.16 -34.64
CA ALA A 388 31.20 4.46 -34.51
C ALA A 388 31.23 3.55 -33.26
N ASP A 389 31.58 2.29 -33.48
CA ASP A 389 31.90 1.29 -32.47
C ASP A 389 32.81 1.83 -31.35
N LYS A 390 32.40 1.69 -30.08
CA LYS A 390 33.30 1.80 -28.93
C LYS A 390 33.32 0.50 -28.14
N LYS A 391 34.37 -0.29 -28.40
CA LYS A 391 34.90 -1.31 -27.50
C LYS A 391 35.08 -0.73 -26.10
N THR A 392 34.45 -1.37 -25.12
CA THR A 392 34.65 -1.11 -23.69
C THR A 392 36.08 -1.48 -23.30
N ASP A 393 36.77 -0.57 -22.63
CA ASP A 393 38.15 -0.75 -22.14
C ASP A 393 38.21 -1.88 -21.08
N PRO A 394 38.99 -2.96 -21.31
CA PRO A 394 39.06 -4.13 -20.42
C PRO A 394 39.77 -3.86 -19.08
N SER A 395 40.34 -2.66 -18.87
CA SER A 395 41.02 -2.30 -17.62
C SER A 395 40.06 -2.00 -16.46
N SER A 396 38.91 -1.36 -16.74
CA SER A 396 37.98 -0.92 -15.68
C SER A 396 37.13 -2.07 -15.11
N GLN A 397 36.79 -3.08 -15.90
CA GLN A 397 36.05 -4.26 -15.41
C GLN A 397 36.93 -5.19 -14.57
N ARG A 398 38.23 -5.31 -14.91
CA ARG A 398 39.18 -6.09 -14.12
C ARG A 398 39.39 -5.49 -12.73
N ALA A 399 39.53 -4.17 -12.64
CA ALA A 399 39.67 -3.49 -11.35
C ALA A 399 38.43 -3.66 -10.46
N GLN A 400 37.22 -3.52 -11.02
CA GLN A 400 35.95 -3.76 -10.31
C GLN A 400 35.84 -5.22 -9.84
N PHE A 401 36.20 -6.19 -10.69
CA PHE A 401 36.15 -7.61 -10.32
C PHE A 401 37.17 -7.96 -9.23
N ILE A 402 38.40 -7.43 -9.32
CA ILE A 402 39.43 -7.61 -8.28
C ILE A 402 38.96 -7.04 -6.94
N LEU A 403 38.28 -5.89 -6.94
CA LEU A 403 37.80 -5.24 -5.72
C LEU A 403 36.66 -6.02 -5.07
N VAL A 404 35.74 -6.59 -5.87
CA VAL A 404 34.67 -7.49 -5.38
C VAL A 404 35.26 -8.79 -4.82
N VAL A 405 36.25 -9.39 -5.49
CA VAL A 405 36.92 -10.60 -5.00
C VAL A 405 37.69 -10.32 -3.70
N ALA A 406 38.39 -9.19 -3.59
CA ALA A 406 39.09 -8.80 -2.38
C ALA A 406 38.14 -8.60 -1.18
N MET A 407 36.98 -7.98 -1.40
CA MET A 407 35.94 -7.83 -0.38
C MET A 407 35.35 -9.18 0.04
N PHE A 408 35.15 -10.10 -0.90
CA PHE A 408 34.65 -11.44 -0.60
C PHE A 408 35.67 -12.28 0.20
N VAL A 409 36.95 -12.22 -0.15
CA VAL A 409 38.03 -12.87 0.60
C VAL A 409 38.13 -12.29 2.01
N LEU A 410 38.07 -10.96 2.16
CA LEU A 410 38.07 -10.32 3.48
C LEU A 410 36.89 -10.79 4.33
N PHE A 411 35.69 -10.85 3.76
CA PHE A 411 34.50 -11.35 4.45
C PHE A 411 34.66 -12.81 4.92
N LEU A 412 35.19 -13.69 4.06
CA LEU A 412 35.45 -15.08 4.44
C LEU A 412 36.50 -15.18 5.55
N THR A 413 37.57 -14.38 5.49
CA THR A 413 38.58 -14.37 6.56
C THR A 413 38.00 -13.90 7.89
N LEU A 414 37.16 -12.87 7.90
CA LEU A 414 36.45 -12.40 9.10
C LEU A 414 35.52 -13.48 9.65
N MET A 415 34.79 -14.19 8.78
CA MET A 415 33.94 -15.31 9.19
C MET A 415 34.76 -16.44 9.84
N VAL A 416 35.91 -16.81 9.26
CA VAL A 416 36.80 -17.82 9.85
C VAL A 416 37.35 -17.36 11.20
N ILE A 417 37.73 -16.08 11.34
CA ILE A 417 38.20 -15.53 12.63
C ILE A 417 37.09 -15.60 13.67
N VAL A 418 35.85 -15.21 13.34
CA VAL A 418 34.71 -15.26 14.27
C VAL A 418 34.38 -16.69 14.67
N VAL A 419 34.41 -17.64 13.74
CA VAL A 419 34.18 -19.07 14.03
C VAL A 419 35.31 -19.63 14.91
N ASN A 420 36.56 -19.26 14.64
CA ASN A 420 37.71 -19.69 15.43
C ASN A 420 37.67 -19.12 16.86
N GLU A 421 37.37 -17.82 17.01
CA GLU A 421 37.17 -17.21 18.32
C GLU A 421 36.03 -17.91 19.07
N ARG A 422 34.88 -18.12 18.42
CA ARG A 422 33.76 -18.83 19.03
C ARG A 422 34.13 -20.26 19.47
N SER A 423 34.92 -20.98 18.68
CA SER A 423 35.43 -22.30 19.04
C SER A 423 36.38 -22.25 20.24
N ARG A 424 37.26 -21.23 20.32
CA ARG A 424 38.15 -21.01 21.47
C ARG A 424 37.37 -20.65 22.73
N TYR A 425 36.31 -19.86 22.62
CA TYR A 425 35.41 -19.56 23.73
C TYR A 425 34.74 -20.84 24.25
N SER A 426 34.25 -21.71 23.37
CA SER A 426 33.66 -23.00 23.79
C SER A 426 34.67 -23.92 24.48
N ALA A 427 35.91 -23.99 23.98
CA ALA A 427 36.96 -24.77 24.62
C ALA A 427 37.37 -24.21 26.00
N LEU A 428 37.36 -22.89 26.16
CA LEU A 428 37.61 -22.23 27.44
C LEU A 428 36.48 -22.52 28.44
N GLU A 429 35.23 -22.51 27.98
CA GLU A 429 34.06 -22.81 28.81
C GLU A 429 34.09 -24.26 29.32
N GLU A 430 34.47 -25.23 28.48
CA GLU A 430 34.69 -26.62 28.90
C GLU A 430 35.83 -26.76 29.91
N ALA A 431 36.95 -26.05 29.71
CA ALA A 431 38.07 -26.07 30.65
C ALA A 431 37.69 -25.47 32.02
N VAL A 432 36.96 -24.36 32.03
CA VAL A 432 36.45 -23.73 33.26
C VAL A 432 35.47 -24.66 33.99
N SER A 433 34.57 -25.32 33.25
CA SER A 433 33.65 -26.32 33.80
C SER A 433 34.40 -27.50 34.43
N MET A 434 35.45 -28.00 33.76
CA MET A 434 36.29 -29.08 34.27
C MET A 434 37.03 -28.67 35.55
N PHE A 435 37.58 -27.44 35.60
CA PHE A 435 38.23 -26.90 36.79
C PHE A 435 37.25 -26.73 37.96
N SER A 436 36.06 -26.19 37.70
CA SER A 436 35.00 -26.08 38.72
C SER A 436 34.62 -27.45 39.29
N LYS A 437 34.49 -28.46 38.42
CA LYS A 437 34.18 -29.84 38.84
C LYS A 437 35.31 -30.46 39.68
N LYS A 438 36.57 -30.19 39.35
CA LYS A 438 37.74 -30.62 40.13
C LYS A 438 37.84 -29.93 41.49
N LEU A 439 37.59 -28.61 41.55
CA LEU A 439 37.55 -27.86 42.81
C LEU A 439 36.49 -28.43 43.77
N ASN A 440 35.30 -28.73 43.25
CA ASN A 440 34.21 -29.33 44.03
C ASN A 440 34.49 -30.78 44.47
N THR A 441 35.44 -31.49 43.84
CA THR A 441 35.84 -32.84 44.27
C THR A 441 36.96 -32.83 45.31
N THR A 442 37.73 -31.75 45.42
CA THR A 442 38.77 -31.57 46.47
C THR A 442 38.22 -31.11 47.83
N GLU A 443 36.97 -30.67 47.95
CA GLU A 443 36.36 -30.27 49.23
C GLU A 443 35.69 -31.42 50.02
N CYS A 444 35.88 -32.68 49.62
CA CYS A 444 35.29 -33.81 50.35
C CYS A 444 36.28 -34.97 50.55
N GLU A 445 37.36 -34.72 51.29
CA GLU A 445 38.11 -35.78 51.97
C GLU A 445 38.04 -35.50 53.48
N LYS A 446 36.91 -35.88 54.10
CA LYS A 446 36.79 -36.00 55.56
C LYS A 446 37.34 -37.36 55.98
N ALA A 447 38.32 -37.32 56.88
CA ALA A 447 38.94 -38.44 57.57
C ALA A 447 37.92 -39.40 58.21
N PRO A 448 38.25 -40.70 58.32
CA PRO A 448 37.30 -41.73 58.75
C PRO A 448 37.04 -41.71 60.26
N THR A 449 35.75 -41.79 60.60
CA THR A 449 35.22 -41.97 61.95
C THR A 449 35.59 -43.35 62.49
N THR A 450 36.37 -43.41 63.59
CA THR A 450 36.52 -44.63 64.40
C THR A 450 35.87 -44.42 65.77
N GLN A 451 34.82 -45.21 66.00
CA GLN A 451 34.29 -45.80 67.23
C GLN A 451 34.34 -45.04 68.58
N GLN A 452 33.14 -44.94 69.15
CA GLN A 452 32.78 -44.77 70.56
C GLN A 452 33.75 -45.42 71.57
N GLN A 453 34.15 -44.66 72.60
CA GLN A 453 34.05 -45.17 73.97
C GLN A 453 33.89 -44.05 75.00
N ARG A 454 33.22 -44.43 76.09
CA ARG A 454 32.42 -43.65 77.03
C ARG A 454 33.21 -43.38 78.32
N SER A 455 33.08 -42.18 78.91
CA SER A 455 33.24 -41.96 80.35
C SER A 455 32.49 -40.68 80.81
N PRO A 456 31.70 -40.72 81.89
CA PRO A 456 31.02 -39.55 82.47
C PRO A 456 31.82 -39.01 83.69
N PRO A 457 31.25 -38.12 84.52
CA PRO A 457 31.07 -36.68 84.35
C PRO A 457 31.89 -35.91 85.40
N VAL A 458 32.07 -34.59 85.25
CA VAL A 458 32.44 -33.75 86.40
C VAL A 458 31.66 -32.45 86.36
N THR A 459 30.79 -32.32 87.35
CA THR A 459 30.08 -31.12 87.80
C THR A 459 31.07 -30.13 88.40
N TYR A 460 30.88 -28.84 88.16
CA TYR A 460 31.16 -27.83 89.17
C TYR A 460 30.06 -26.78 89.16
N GLU A 461 29.57 -26.52 90.38
CA GLU A 461 28.59 -25.52 90.77
C GLU A 461 29.12 -24.09 90.55
N GLU A 462 28.13 -23.20 90.64
CA GLU A 462 28.18 -21.75 90.81
C GLU A 462 29.28 -21.27 91.76
N ASP A 463 29.82 -20.07 91.51
CA ASP A 463 29.68 -18.97 92.48
C ASP A 463 30.24 -17.65 91.94
N LEU A 464 29.40 -16.61 92.10
CA LEU A 464 29.63 -15.15 92.19
C LEU A 464 30.29 -14.37 91.04
#